data_AF-A0A1E7LRG2-F1
#
_entry.id   AF-A0A1E7LRG2-F1
#
_cell.length_a   1.000
_cell.length_b   1.000
_cell.length_c   1.000
_cell.angle_alpha   90.00
_cell.angle_beta   90.00
_cell.angle_gamma   90.00
#
_symmetry.space_group_name_H-M   'P 1'
#
loop_
_entity.id
_entity.type
_entity.pdbx_description
1 polymer ?
#
loop_
_entity_poly.entity_id
_entity_poly.type
_entity_poly.pdbx_seq_one_letter_code
_entity_poly.pdbx_strand_id
1 'polypeptide(L)'
;MAGRHSSSRSYLVGALVARTGDDMAGPALLLAALVLTGSAAGASSLLAAVTVSAAIGGPVLGALLDRSPRPGRLLAGALVLYAAGLAVVLGGLGRVPVAVTLLVAAVTGLLGPALSGGWT
;
A
#
# COMPACT_ATOMS: atom_id res chain seq x y z
N MET A 1 -2.14 29.02 -20.54
CA MET A 1 -1.05 28.02 -20.41
C MET A 1 -0.63 27.68 -18.96
N ALA A 2 -1.14 28.38 -17.92
CA ALA A 2 -0.78 28.12 -16.52
C ALA A 2 -1.35 26.81 -15.91
N GLY A 3 -2.46 26.28 -16.43
CA GLY A 3 -3.12 25.08 -15.86
C GLY A 3 -2.38 23.76 -16.07
N ARG A 4 -1.54 23.65 -17.10
CA ARG A 4 -0.77 22.40 -17.38
C ARG A 4 0.36 22.17 -16.37
N HIS A 5 1.06 23.24 -16.00
CA HIS A 5 2.21 23.16 -15.08
C HIS A 5 1.80 22.85 -13.64
N SER A 6 0.66 23.36 -13.19
CA SER A 6 0.12 23.05 -11.85
C SER A 6 -0.25 21.57 -11.74
N SER A 7 -0.88 21.00 -12.78
CA SER A 7 -1.21 19.58 -12.85
C SER A 7 0.04 18.68 -12.87
N SER A 8 1.09 19.07 -13.61
CA SER A 8 2.36 18.31 -13.64
C SER A 8 3.10 18.35 -12.31
N ARG A 9 3.11 19.50 -11.62
CA ARG A 9 3.72 19.62 -10.29
C ARG A 9 3.00 18.74 -9.26
N SER A 10 1.67 18.79 -9.23
CA SER A 10 0.88 17.94 -8.33
C SER A 10 1.09 16.45 -8.60
N TYR A 11 1.18 16.06 -9.87
CA TYR A 11 1.51 14.69 -10.26
C TYR A 11 2.89 14.25 -9.76
N LEU A 12 3.94 15.05 -9.99
CA LEU A 12 5.30 14.72 -9.54
C LEU A 12 5.41 14.65 -8.03
N VAL A 13 4.76 15.57 -7.30
CA VAL A 13 4.71 15.53 -5.84
C VAL A 13 3.99 14.27 -5.36
N GLY A 14 2.84 13.94 -5.94
CA GLY A 14 2.11 12.72 -5.61
C GLY A 14 2.93 11.46 -5.87
N ALA A 15 3.61 11.38 -7.01
CA ALA A 15 4.48 10.26 -7.36
C ALA A 15 5.67 10.14 -6.41
N LEU A 16 6.32 11.26 -6.06
CA LEU A 16 7.41 11.28 -5.09
C LEU A 16 6.94 10.79 -3.71
N VAL A 17 5.83 11.32 -3.21
CA VAL A 17 5.27 10.92 -1.91
C VAL A 17 4.89 9.44 -1.91
N ALA A 18 4.24 8.96 -2.96
CA ALA A 18 3.89 7.55 -3.12
C ALA A 18 5.14 6.67 -3.12
N ARG A 19 6.18 7.06 -3.87
CA ARG A 19 7.42 6.30 -3.96
C ARG A 19 8.20 6.27 -2.65
N THR A 20 8.32 7.41 -1.98
CA THR A 20 8.96 7.47 -0.66
C THR A 20 8.18 6.64 0.35
N GLY A 21 6.84 6.67 0.29
CA GLY A 21 5.98 5.83 1.11
C GLY A 21 6.22 4.34 0.87
N ASP A 22 6.34 3.92 -0.39
CA ASP A 22 6.62 2.53 -0.80
C ASP A 22 7.92 2.01 -0.18
N ASP A 23 9.02 2.77 -0.35
CA ASP A 23 10.34 2.38 0.15
C ASP A 23 10.38 2.30 1.69
N MET A 24 9.61 3.16 2.39
CA MET A 24 9.61 3.23 3.86
C MET A 24 8.59 2.30 4.54
N ALA A 25 7.49 1.96 3.88
CA ALA A 25 6.37 1.23 4.50
C ALA A 25 6.80 -0.15 5.03
N GLY A 26 7.60 -0.90 4.27
CA GLY A 26 8.04 -2.24 4.66
C GLY A 26 8.84 -2.26 5.97
N PRO A 27 9.99 -1.55 6.03
CA PRO A 27 10.78 -1.42 7.25
C PRO A 27 10.00 -0.81 8.41
N ALA A 28 9.21 0.24 8.18
CA ALA A 28 8.44 0.91 9.23
C ALA A 28 7.39 -0.03 9.84
N LEU A 29 6.66 -0.79 9.02
CA LEU A 29 5.67 -1.76 9.47
C LEU A 29 6.32 -2.87 10.31
N LEU A 30 7.44 -3.42 9.83
CA LEU A 30 8.16 -4.49 10.52
C LEU A 30 8.68 -4.03 11.89
N LEU A 31 9.32 -2.86 11.96
CA LEU A 31 9.83 -2.31 13.22
C LEU A 31 8.69 -1.92 14.18
N ALA A 32 7.63 -1.30 13.68
CA ALA A 32 6.46 -0.96 14.49
C ALA A 32 5.79 -2.20 15.07
N ALA A 33 5.56 -3.24 14.24
CA ALA A 33 5.00 -4.51 14.70
C ALA A 33 5.91 -5.18 15.73
N LEU A 34 7.22 -5.19 15.51
CA LEU A 34 8.17 -5.77 16.46
C LEU A 34 8.14 -5.05 17.81
N VAL A 35 8.19 -3.72 17.83
CA VAL A 35 8.19 -2.92 19.06
C VAL A 35 6.86 -3.02 19.80
N LEU A 36 5.73 -2.99 19.08
CA LEU A 36 4.41 -2.97 19.70
C LEU A 36 3.90 -4.34 20.13
N THR A 37 4.39 -5.42 19.52
CA THR A 37 3.93 -6.80 19.83
C THR A 37 4.99 -7.67 20.49
N GLY A 38 6.27 -7.29 20.43
CA GLY A 38 7.39 -8.09 20.93
C GLY A 38 7.67 -9.36 20.13
N SER A 39 6.99 -9.59 18.99
CA SER A 39 7.08 -10.83 18.22
C SER A 39 7.72 -10.62 16.85
N ALA A 40 8.96 -11.09 16.69
CA ALA A 40 9.65 -11.08 15.40
C ALA A 40 8.94 -11.93 14.34
N ALA A 41 8.37 -13.08 14.74
CA ALA A 41 7.60 -13.94 13.85
C ALA A 41 6.31 -13.25 13.37
N GLY A 42 5.59 -12.56 14.27
CA GLY A 42 4.39 -11.80 13.90
C GLY A 42 4.68 -10.62 12.99
N ALA A 43 5.74 -9.86 13.29
CA ALA A 43 6.20 -8.75 12.45
C ALA A 43 6.61 -9.21 11.05
N SER A 44 7.38 -10.30 10.97
CA SER A 44 7.81 -10.88 9.68
C SER A 44 6.64 -11.46 8.90
N SER A 45 5.65 -12.05 9.58
CA SER A 45 4.44 -12.60 8.95
C SER A 45 3.56 -11.49 8.37
N LEU A 46 3.44 -10.34 9.05
CA LEU A 46 2.72 -9.18 8.52
C LEU A 46 3.39 -8.63 7.26
N LEU A 47 4.72 -8.47 7.29
CA LEU A 47 5.46 -8.03 6.13
C LEU A 47 5.31 -9.03 4.97
N ALA A 48 5.44 -10.33 5.23
CA ALA A 48 5.25 -11.36 4.22
C ALA A 48 3.84 -11.35 3.63
N ALA A 49 2.80 -11.14 4.45
CA ALA A 49 1.42 -11.07 3.98
C ALA A 49 1.21 -9.91 2.99
N VAL A 50 1.75 -8.72 3.28
CA VAL A 50 1.70 -7.55 2.38
C VAL A 50 2.47 -7.85 1.08
N THR A 51 3.67 -8.42 1.17
CA THR A 51 4.52 -8.66 0.00
C THR A 51 3.95 -9.74 -0.93
N VAL A 52 3.50 -10.87 -0.38
CA VAL A 52 2.95 -11.98 -1.19
C VAL A 52 1.65 -11.56 -1.87
N SER A 53 0.79 -10.82 -1.17
CA SER A 53 -0.44 -10.31 -1.77
C SER A 53 -0.17 -9.31 -2.89
N ALA A 54 0.86 -8.46 -2.77
CA ALA A 54 1.24 -7.53 -3.84
C ALA A 54 1.54 -8.24 -5.18
N ALA A 55 2.09 -9.45 -5.17
CA ALA A 55 2.32 -10.23 -6.38
C ALA A 55 1.02 -10.58 -7.12
N ILE A 56 -0.07 -10.81 -6.39
CA ILE A 56 -1.41 -11.05 -6.96
C ILE A 56 -2.08 -9.73 -7.33
N GLY A 57 -1.81 -8.67 -6.57
CA GLY A 57 -2.31 -7.33 -6.79
C GLY A 57 -2.01 -6.81 -8.19
N GLY A 58 -0.85 -7.14 -8.76
CA GLY A 58 -0.36 -6.59 -10.03
C GLY A 58 -1.31 -6.88 -11.19
N PRO A 59 -1.57 -8.17 -11.51
CA PRO A 59 -2.52 -8.57 -12.55
C PRO A 59 -3.94 -8.04 -12.31
N VAL A 60 -4.38 -7.99 -11.04
CA VAL A 60 -5.73 -7.49 -10.69
C VAL A 60 -5.84 -6.00 -10.97
N LEU A 61 -4.87 -5.20 -10.52
CA LEU A 61 -4.84 -3.76 -10.77
C LEU A 61 -4.68 -3.46 -12.26
N GLY A 62 -3.83 -4.22 -12.96
CA GLY A 62 -3.64 -4.10 -14.42
C GLY A 62 -4.95 -4.28 -15.17
N ALA A 63 -5.66 -5.39 -14.91
CA ALA A 63 -6.95 -5.67 -15.54
C ALA A 63 -8.02 -4.61 -15.21
N LEU A 64 -8.00 -4.02 -14.01
CA LEU A 64 -8.91 -2.93 -13.63
C LEU A 64 -8.55 -1.62 -14.32
N LEU A 65 -7.26 -1.31 -14.46
CA LEU A 65 -6.77 -0.12 -15.16
C LEU A 65 -7.08 -0.19 -16.66
N ASP A 66 -6.90 -1.35 -17.29
CA ASP A 66 -7.20 -1.58 -18.71
C ASP A 66 -8.68 -1.32 -19.05
N ARG A 67 -9.57 -1.60 -18.08
CA ARG A 67 -11.02 -1.39 -18.23
C ARG A 67 -11.47 0.00 -17.80
N SER A 68 -10.60 0.82 -17.20
CA SER A 68 -10.99 2.08 -16.59
C SER A 68 -10.93 3.24 -17.59
N PRO A 69 -12.01 4.01 -17.77
CA PRO A 69 -11.99 5.21 -18.60
C PRO A 69 -11.16 6.35 -17.98
N ARG A 70 -10.80 6.26 -16.69
CA ARG A 70 -10.05 7.28 -15.94
C ARG A 70 -9.04 6.63 -14.98
N PRO A 71 -7.94 6.06 -15.50
CA PRO A 71 -6.97 5.29 -14.70
C PRO A 71 -6.38 6.08 -13.53
N GLY A 72 -6.14 7.40 -13.71
CA GLY A 72 -5.59 8.24 -12.63
C GLY A 72 -6.46 8.33 -11.37
N ARG A 73 -7.79 8.27 -11.49
CA ARG A 73 -8.68 8.27 -10.32
C ARG A 73 -8.65 6.94 -9.58
N LEU A 74 -8.54 5.85 -10.35
CA LEU A 74 -8.41 4.51 -9.79
C LEU A 74 -7.11 4.40 -9.00
N LEU A 75 -6.00 4.87 -9.57
CA LEU A 75 -4.70 4.88 -8.91
C LEU A 75 -4.72 5.72 -7.64
N ALA A 76 -5.29 6.93 -7.68
CA ALA A 76 -5.44 7.77 -6.49
C ALA A 76 -6.27 7.07 -5.39
N GLY A 77 -7.35 6.38 -5.76
CA GLY A 77 -8.14 5.59 -4.82
C GLY A 77 -7.36 4.42 -4.22
N ALA A 78 -6.59 3.69 -5.03
CA ALA A 78 -5.75 2.60 -4.57
C ALA A 78 -4.68 3.08 -3.58
N LEU A 79 -4.05 4.23 -3.85
CA LEU A 79 -3.07 4.84 -2.95
C LEU A 79 -3.69 5.24 -1.60
N VAL A 80 -4.86 5.88 -1.62
CA VAL A 80 -5.59 6.26 -0.40
C VAL A 80 -5.98 5.02 0.40
N LEU A 81 -6.49 3.99 -0.27
CA LEU A 81 -6.92 2.76 0.38
C LEU A 81 -5.74 1.95 0.94
N TYR A 82 -4.59 1.93 0.25
CA TYR A 82 -3.36 1.34 0.77
C TYR A 82 -2.89 2.06 2.04
N ALA A 83 -2.82 3.40 2.02
CA ALA A 83 -2.42 4.20 3.18
C ALA A 83 -3.38 3.99 4.37
N ALA A 84 -4.69 3.98 4.11
CA ALA A 84 -5.70 3.70 5.13
C ALA A 84 -5.57 2.28 5.70
N GLY A 85 -5.34 1.28 4.85
CA GLY A 85 -5.13 -0.11 5.26
C GLY A 85 -3.93 -0.26 6.19
N LEU A 86 -2.79 0.36 5.87
CA LEU A 86 -1.63 0.40 6.75
C LEU A 86 -1.93 1.09 8.09
N ALA A 87 -2.67 2.19 8.08
CA ALA A 87 -3.07 2.87 9.31
C ALA A 87 -3.96 1.98 10.20
N VAL A 88 -4.88 1.20 9.60
CA VAL A 88 -5.70 0.22 10.33
C VAL A 88 -4.84 -0.90 10.91
N VAL A 89 -3.89 -1.44 10.15
CA VAL A 89 -2.95 -2.46 10.64
C VAL A 89 -2.19 -1.94 11.86
N LEU A 90 -1.60 -0.75 11.76
CA LEU A 90 -0.86 -0.12 12.86
C LEU A 90 -1.76 0.15 14.08
N GLY A 91 -2.98 0.63 13.86
CA GLY A 91 -3.96 0.83 14.92
C GLY A 91 -4.42 -0.47 15.59
N GLY A 92 -4.39 -1.59 14.87
CA GLY A 92 -4.77 -2.92 15.39
C GLY A 92 -3.67 -3.66 16.14
N LEU A 93 -2.39 -3.31 15.94
CA LEU A 93 -1.27 -3.99 16.59
C LEU A 93 -1.42 -4.02 18.11
N GLY A 94 -1.36 -5.23 18.69
CA GLY A 94 -1.52 -5.48 20.12
C GLY A 94 -2.95 -5.30 20.67
N ARG A 95 -3.92 -4.88 19.83
CA ARG A 95 -5.31 -4.61 20.24
C ARG A 95 -6.33 -5.58 19.64
N VAL A 96 -6.06 -6.12 18.45
CA VAL A 96 -6.95 -7.08 17.77
C VAL A 96 -6.25 -8.42 17.52
N PRO A 97 -6.99 -9.51 17.28
CA PRO A 97 -6.39 -10.81 17.01
C PRO A 97 -5.45 -10.78 15.80
N VAL A 98 -4.30 -11.44 15.92
CA VAL A 98 -3.24 -11.45 14.90
C VAL A 98 -3.76 -11.87 13.53
N ALA A 99 -4.66 -12.86 13.47
CA ALA A 99 -5.25 -13.32 12.21
C ALA A 99 -6.03 -12.21 11.48
N VAL A 100 -6.74 -11.35 12.21
CA VAL A 100 -7.48 -10.21 11.63
C VAL A 100 -6.48 -9.18 11.09
N THR A 101 -5.44 -8.86 11.85
CA THR A 101 -4.39 -7.93 11.41
C THR A 101 -3.68 -8.44 10.15
N LEU A 102 -3.37 -9.74 10.08
CA LEU A 102 -2.78 -10.37 8.90
C LEU A 102 -3.71 -10.32 7.68
N LEU A 103 -5.01 -10.55 7.87
CA LEU A 103 -5.99 -10.45 6.78
C LEU A 103 -6.06 -9.03 6.23
N VAL A 104 -6.14 -8.02 7.11
CA VAL A 104 -6.14 -6.60 6.69
C VAL A 104 -4.84 -6.25 5.98
N ALA A 105 -3.70 -6.73 6.47
CA ALA A 105 -2.40 -6.53 5.83
C ALA A 105 -2.35 -7.17 4.43
N ALA A 106 -2.86 -8.39 4.27
CA ALA A 106 -2.94 -9.05 2.97
C ALA A 106 -3.87 -8.31 1.98
N VAL A 107 -5.04 -7.86 2.42
CA VAL A 107 -5.95 -7.06 1.58
C VAL A 107 -5.30 -5.73 1.19
N THR A 108 -4.58 -5.10 2.13
CA THR A 108 -3.84 -3.86 1.87
C THR A 108 -2.75 -4.10 0.83
N GLY A 109 -1.98 -5.18 0.95
CA GLY A 109 -0.88 -5.50 0.03
C GLY A 109 -1.31 -5.76 -1.41
N LEU A 110 -2.56 -6.21 -1.67
CA LEU A 110 -3.12 -6.29 -3.03
C LEU A 110 -3.08 -4.94 -3.79
N LEU A 111 -3.04 -3.82 -3.07
CA LEU A 111 -2.98 -2.48 -3.65
C LEU A 111 -1.54 -1.97 -3.80
N GLY A 112 -0.54 -2.67 -3.25
CA GLY A 112 0.88 -2.30 -3.29
C GLY A 112 1.43 -1.99 -4.69
N PRO A 113 1.05 -2.73 -5.76
CA PRO A 113 1.51 -2.44 -7.12
C PRO A 113 1.18 -1.04 -7.62
N ALA A 114 0.14 -0.39 -7.08
CA ALA A 114 -0.21 1.00 -7.38
C ALA A 114 0.92 2.01 -7.03
N LEU A 115 1.80 1.65 -6.09
CA LEU A 115 2.93 2.48 -5.67
C LEU A 115 4.14 2.34 -6.59
N SER A 116 4.40 1.11 -7.06
CA SER A 116 5.62 0.74 -7.77
C SER A 116 5.51 0.80 -9.29
N GLY A 117 4.29 0.81 -9.84
CA GLY A 117 4.10 0.62 -11.29
C GLY A 117 3.93 -0.84 -11.70
N GLY A 118 3.99 -1.79 -10.77
CA GLY A 118 4.05 -3.23 -11.04
C GLY A 118 2.72 -3.89 -11.39
N TRP A 119 1.90 -3.26 -12.25
CA TRP A 119 0.56 -3.75 -12.64
C TRP A 119 0.53 -4.40 -14.03
N THR A 120 1.62 -5.06 -14.44
CA THR A 120 1.77 -5.80 -15.71
C THR A 120 2.02 -7.26 -15.44
#